data_AF-A0A9D8IBT3-F1
#
_entry.id   AF-A0A9D8IBT3-F1
#
_cell.length_a   1.000
_cell.length_b   1.000
_cell.length_c   1.000
_cell.angle_alpha   90.00
_cell.angle_beta   90.00
_cell.angle_gamma   90.00
#
_symmetry.space_group_name_H-M   'P 1'
#
loop_
_entity.id
_entity.type
_entity.pdbx_description
1 polymer ?
#
loop_
_entity_poly.entity_id
_entity_poly.type
_entity_poly.pdbx_seq_one_letter_code
_entity_poly.pdbx_strand_id
1 'polypeptide(L)'
;MIKLFKNKVVNFGLIVFSVVAFYKIEAVNAQASHMFRTYKHEVPQKLPENQNAVADGKKVYEKRCWYCHGITGGGNGPAAKTMFPKPRNFTRNEFKVRSTPFGSVPTDEDLFRIITSGIEGTAMPFWNTISETERWQVVYYLKTFNEQFKKDTSPEVLSVGNVVATQESIEKGRELFKEMKCYNCHGEDGRGNGPLTVAMQTQWNMPYRARDLTQSWNFKGGNTAGDIYRTISTGFNETPMGSYKDKLTDEERWSLAHYVESISKKMASDVVVKVKLLESGEMPGNPADEAWGQVTPMEIPLAGQIIAHPRLWEPSVDSVMIRGLYNDDEIAFLVEWDDRTNRQEDIFRDAVSLQFPAKIPDSLKKPYFGMGDSGGIVNLWQWKAYWNEGFGSVAEAPGSEPGSIMELNAKGFKKISVQPPEGQDVTGGGVYVNGRWKVVFKRALKTEDEKKDIQFEIGKLIPIAFAAWDGSNSDAGGQKSISAWYYILLEKPMPKTVFVYVLIAVVMGASVELWFLARLRRFPPKLEEDQE
;
A
#
# COMPACT_ATOMS: atom_id res chain seq x y z
N MET A 1 6.09 -57.95 21.62
CA MET A 1 5.60 -57.40 20.32
C MET A 1 4.17 -56.84 20.34
N ILE A 2 3.28 -57.29 21.25
CA ILE A 2 1.86 -56.87 21.31
C ILE A 2 1.64 -55.39 21.75
N LYS A 3 2.58 -54.79 22.48
CA LYS A 3 2.55 -53.34 22.82
C LYS A 3 2.85 -52.40 21.64
N LEU A 4 3.56 -52.88 20.61
CA LEU A 4 3.97 -52.08 19.45
C LEU A 4 2.86 -51.96 18.39
N PHE A 5 1.99 -52.97 18.27
CA PHE A 5 0.91 -52.98 17.26
C PHE A 5 -0.31 -52.15 17.68
N LYS A 6 -0.60 -52.06 18.98
CA LYS A 6 -1.65 -51.17 19.53
C LYS A 6 -1.33 -49.69 19.28
N ASN A 7 -0.05 -49.29 19.33
CA ASN A 7 0.37 -47.92 19.03
C ASN A 7 0.34 -47.59 17.54
N LYS A 8 0.51 -48.56 16.63
CA LYS A 8 0.48 -48.30 15.18
C LYS A 8 -0.94 -48.11 14.62
N VAL A 9 -1.93 -48.84 15.15
CA VAL A 9 -3.33 -48.68 14.69
C VAL A 9 -3.98 -47.41 15.27
N VAL A 10 -3.64 -47.03 16.51
CA VAL A 10 -4.04 -45.72 17.07
C VAL A 10 -3.34 -44.57 16.33
N ASN A 11 -2.08 -44.76 15.89
CA ASN A 11 -1.40 -43.77 15.04
C ASN A 11 -1.98 -43.68 13.63
N PHE A 12 -2.51 -44.76 13.04
CA PHE A 12 -3.08 -44.70 11.68
C PHE A 12 -4.44 -43.98 11.64
N GLY A 13 -5.28 -44.15 12.67
CA GLY A 13 -6.51 -43.38 12.85
C GLY A 13 -6.25 -41.89 13.14
N LEU A 14 -5.23 -41.58 13.94
CA LEU A 14 -4.77 -40.21 14.16
C LEU A 14 -4.16 -39.57 12.90
N ILE A 15 -3.52 -40.33 12.01
CA ILE A 15 -2.97 -39.80 10.75
C ILE A 15 -4.09 -39.40 9.78
N VAL A 16 -5.20 -40.15 9.70
CA VAL A 16 -6.35 -39.76 8.86
C VAL A 16 -7.14 -38.59 9.47
N PHE A 17 -7.26 -38.52 10.81
CA PHE A 17 -7.85 -37.37 11.50
C PHE A 17 -6.97 -36.10 11.42
N SER A 18 -5.65 -36.27 11.33
CA SER A 18 -4.70 -35.16 11.14
C SER A 18 -4.68 -34.65 9.70
N VAL A 19 -4.93 -35.50 8.70
CA VAL A 19 -4.94 -35.08 7.29
C VAL A 19 -6.19 -34.25 6.93
N VAL A 20 -7.30 -34.39 7.66
CA VAL A 20 -8.49 -33.54 7.46
C VAL A 20 -8.47 -32.28 8.36
N ALA A 21 -7.77 -32.29 9.49
CA ALA A 21 -7.68 -31.13 10.41
C ALA A 21 -6.43 -30.24 10.19
N PHE A 22 -5.44 -30.68 9.41
CA PHE A 22 -4.25 -29.89 9.06
C PHE A 22 -4.03 -29.79 7.54
N TYR A 23 -5.11 -29.73 6.75
CA TYR A 23 -5.04 -28.75 5.66
C TYR A 23 -5.01 -27.40 6.36
N LYS A 24 -3.79 -26.90 6.64
CA LYS A 24 -3.56 -25.47 6.55
C LYS A 24 -4.30 -25.08 5.29
N ILE A 25 -5.38 -24.32 5.48
CA ILE A 25 -5.81 -23.38 4.47
C ILE A 25 -4.61 -22.43 4.37
N GLU A 26 -3.54 -22.88 3.70
CA GLU A 26 -2.82 -21.98 2.83
C GLU A 26 -3.93 -21.52 1.93
N ALA A 27 -4.45 -20.33 2.26
CA ALA A 27 -5.28 -19.58 1.36
C ALA A 27 -4.60 -19.78 0.01
N VAL A 28 -5.34 -20.36 -0.94
CA VAL A 28 -5.04 -20.13 -2.34
C VAL A 28 -5.19 -18.62 -2.46
N ASN A 29 -4.13 -17.91 -2.12
CA ASN A 29 -3.93 -16.53 -2.46
C ASN A 29 -3.90 -16.63 -3.97
N ALA A 30 -5.07 -16.40 -4.58
CA ALA A 30 -5.14 -16.08 -5.99
C ALA A 30 -4.04 -15.04 -6.18
N GLN A 31 -3.03 -15.40 -6.98
CA GLN A 31 -1.89 -14.55 -7.29
C GLN A 31 -2.41 -13.32 -8.03
N ALA A 32 -2.88 -12.37 -7.24
CA ALA A 32 -3.36 -11.08 -7.67
C ALA A 32 -2.76 -9.99 -6.75
N SER A 33 -1.66 -10.31 -6.05
CA SER A 33 -0.85 -9.29 -5.41
C SER A 33 -0.14 -8.49 -6.49
N HIS A 34 -0.36 -7.19 -6.49
CA HIS A 34 0.41 -6.27 -7.31
C HIS A 34 1.89 -6.42 -6.90
N MET A 35 2.80 -6.58 -7.88
CA MET A 35 4.23 -6.65 -7.58
C MET A 35 4.71 -5.28 -7.12
N PHE A 36 4.86 -5.09 -5.81
CA PHE A 36 5.56 -3.95 -5.24
C PHE A 36 7.07 -4.21 -5.21
N ARG A 37 7.86 -3.15 -5.35
CA ARG A 37 9.32 -3.21 -5.37
C ARG A 37 9.89 -4.03 -4.20
N THR A 38 10.87 -4.87 -4.50
CA THR A 38 11.82 -5.40 -3.50
C THR A 38 13.13 -4.59 -3.59
N TYR A 39 13.54 -3.99 -2.48
CA TYR A 39 14.86 -3.37 -2.40
C TYR A 39 15.90 -4.49 -2.43
N LYS A 40 16.74 -4.53 -3.47
CA LYS A 40 17.76 -5.58 -3.60
C LYS A 40 19.06 -5.13 -2.98
N HIS A 41 19.53 -5.87 -1.97
CA HIS A 41 20.83 -5.63 -1.33
C HIS A 41 21.99 -6.26 -2.09
N GLU A 42 21.73 -7.33 -2.84
CA GLU A 42 22.72 -8.02 -3.64
C GLU A 42 23.22 -7.15 -4.80
N VAL A 43 24.54 -7.06 -4.91
CA VAL A 43 25.23 -6.35 -5.99
C VAL A 43 26.16 -7.36 -6.66
N PRO A 44 26.05 -7.56 -7.98
CA PRO A 44 26.89 -8.50 -8.70
C PRO A 44 28.34 -8.01 -8.72
N GLN A 45 29.25 -8.86 -9.20
CA GLN A 45 30.65 -8.48 -9.34
C GLN A 45 30.79 -7.19 -10.15
N LYS A 46 31.57 -6.26 -9.59
CA LYS A 46 31.82 -4.95 -10.19
C LYS A 46 32.58 -5.09 -11.51
N LEU A 47 32.08 -4.44 -12.55
CA LEU A 47 32.78 -4.34 -13.84
C LEU A 47 34.05 -3.48 -13.67
N PRO A 48 35.15 -3.73 -14.41
CA PRO A 48 36.28 -2.81 -14.40
C PRO A 48 35.88 -1.44 -14.99
N GLU A 49 36.09 -0.37 -14.22
CA GLU A 49 35.85 1.00 -14.69
C GLU A 49 36.95 1.42 -15.67
N ASN A 50 36.59 1.63 -16.93
CA ASN A 50 37.49 2.08 -18.00
C ASN A 50 36.74 2.98 -19.00
N GLN A 51 37.47 3.62 -19.91
CA GLN A 51 36.90 4.58 -20.86
C GLN A 51 35.82 3.97 -21.77
N ASN A 52 35.96 2.70 -22.18
CA ASN A 52 34.95 2.03 -22.99
C ASN A 52 33.67 1.80 -22.19
N ALA A 53 33.78 1.36 -20.93
CA ALA A 53 32.64 1.18 -20.05
C ALA A 53 31.88 2.51 -19.79
N VAL A 54 32.61 3.62 -19.63
CA VAL A 54 32.01 4.96 -19.51
C VAL A 54 31.31 5.36 -20.81
N ALA A 55 31.93 5.13 -21.98
CA ALA A 55 31.36 5.46 -23.28
C ALA A 55 30.09 4.64 -23.59
N ASP A 56 30.05 3.36 -23.22
CA ASP A 56 28.86 2.54 -23.34
C ASP A 56 27.77 2.96 -22.33
N GLY A 57 28.18 3.36 -21.12
CA GLY A 57 27.28 3.92 -20.12
C GLY A 57 26.56 5.18 -20.61
N LYS A 58 27.26 6.03 -21.36
CA LYS A 58 26.66 7.19 -22.03
C LYS A 58 25.52 6.81 -22.98
N LYS A 59 25.70 5.76 -23.78
CA LYS A 59 24.66 5.27 -24.70
C LYS A 59 23.42 4.80 -23.93
N VAL A 60 23.62 4.11 -22.80
CA VAL A 60 22.51 3.70 -21.92
C VAL A 60 21.77 4.92 -21.37
N TYR A 61 22.50 5.92 -20.88
CA TYR A 61 21.94 7.16 -20.34
C TYR A 61 21.11 7.94 -21.37
N GLU A 62 21.63 8.13 -22.58
CA GLU A 62 20.96 8.82 -23.69
C GLU A 62 19.75 8.05 -24.22
N LYS A 63 19.68 6.74 -23.99
CA LYS A 63 18.50 5.95 -24.36
C LYS A 63 17.41 5.95 -23.29
N ARG A 64 17.77 6.07 -22.01
CA ARG A 64 16.86 5.70 -20.89
C ARG A 64 16.71 6.74 -19.78
N CYS A 65 17.72 7.57 -19.53
CA CYS A 65 17.79 8.38 -18.31
C CYS A 65 17.60 9.88 -18.55
N TRP A 66 18.09 10.41 -19.67
CA TRP A 66 18.16 11.86 -19.93
C TRP A 66 16.79 12.56 -19.98
N TYR A 67 15.72 11.85 -20.37
CA TYR A 67 14.38 12.45 -20.51
C TYR A 67 13.86 13.01 -19.18
N CYS A 68 14.24 12.36 -18.07
CA CYS A 68 13.97 12.83 -16.71
C CYS A 68 15.16 13.63 -16.15
N HIS A 69 16.37 13.08 -16.24
CA HIS A 69 17.55 13.63 -15.56
C HIS A 69 18.30 14.74 -16.33
N GLY A 70 17.90 15.05 -17.56
CA GLY A 70 18.53 16.04 -18.43
C GLY A 70 19.76 15.48 -19.16
N ILE A 71 20.10 16.04 -20.33
CA ILE A 71 21.27 15.60 -21.11
C ILE A 71 22.58 15.81 -20.32
N THR A 72 22.63 16.87 -19.51
CA THR A 72 23.79 17.24 -18.68
C THR A 72 23.70 16.72 -17.24
N GLY A 73 22.76 15.82 -16.93
CA GLY A 73 22.58 15.28 -15.58
C GLY A 73 22.00 16.27 -14.55
N GLY A 74 21.47 17.42 -15.00
CA GLY A 74 20.99 18.50 -14.13
C GLY A 74 19.67 18.24 -13.39
N GLY A 75 19.02 17.09 -13.58
CA GLY A 75 17.69 16.82 -13.04
C GLY A 75 16.57 17.63 -13.72
N ASN A 76 16.84 18.16 -14.90
CA ASN A 76 16.03 19.16 -15.61
C ASN A 76 15.62 18.71 -17.03
N GLY A 77 15.45 17.40 -17.23
CA GLY A 77 14.97 16.85 -18.50
C GLY A 77 13.54 17.32 -18.83
N PRO A 78 13.06 17.14 -20.08
CA PRO A 78 11.73 17.59 -20.49
C PRO A 78 10.61 17.13 -19.57
N ALA A 79 10.70 15.91 -19.01
CA ALA A 79 9.71 15.37 -18.09
C ALA A 79 9.76 15.99 -16.68
N ALA A 80 10.91 16.55 -16.29
CA ALA A 80 11.12 17.05 -14.93
C ALA A 80 10.18 18.20 -14.54
N LYS A 81 9.61 18.94 -15.51
CA LYS A 81 8.71 20.07 -15.26
C LYS A 81 7.48 19.68 -14.45
N THR A 82 6.89 18.52 -14.73
CA THR A 82 5.65 18.03 -14.10
C THR A 82 5.88 16.93 -13.06
N MET A 83 7.14 16.59 -12.75
CA MET A 83 7.48 15.58 -11.74
C MET A 83 7.63 16.19 -10.35
N PHE A 84 7.09 15.49 -9.36
CA PHE A 84 7.31 15.74 -7.94
C PHE A 84 7.41 14.39 -7.23
N PRO A 85 8.51 14.07 -6.52
CA PRO A 85 9.74 14.84 -6.39
C PRO A 85 10.48 15.04 -7.72
N LYS A 86 11.29 16.10 -7.82
CA LYS A 86 12.12 16.34 -9.00
C LYS A 86 13.17 15.21 -9.19
N PRO A 87 13.51 14.85 -10.45
CA PRO A 87 14.62 13.95 -10.74
C PRO A 87 15.92 14.45 -10.11
N ARG A 88 16.77 13.50 -9.69
CA ARG A 88 18.06 13.83 -9.05
C ARG A 88 18.95 14.63 -10.01
N ASN A 89 19.50 15.73 -9.51
CA ASN A 89 20.60 16.45 -10.14
C ASN A 89 21.93 15.76 -9.78
N PHE A 90 22.58 15.16 -10.77
CA PHE A 90 23.83 14.43 -10.60
C PHE A 90 25.06 15.34 -10.58
N THR A 91 24.93 16.61 -10.99
CA THR A 91 26.04 17.60 -11.00
C THR A 91 26.38 18.16 -9.62
N ARG A 92 25.57 17.81 -8.62
CA ARG A 92 25.67 18.29 -7.24
C ARG A 92 25.71 17.12 -6.28
N ASN A 93 26.11 17.38 -5.05
CA ASN A 93 26.19 16.36 -4.00
C ASN A 93 24.83 16.10 -3.30
N GLU A 94 23.75 16.09 -4.09
CA GLU A 94 22.37 16.00 -3.59
C GLU A 94 21.89 14.54 -3.47
N PHE A 95 22.79 13.57 -3.34
CA PHE A 95 22.43 12.15 -3.31
C PHE A 95 21.79 11.78 -1.97
N LYS A 96 20.61 11.16 -2.00
CA LYS A 96 19.84 10.87 -0.78
C LYS A 96 20.22 9.52 -0.17
N VAL A 97 20.00 8.44 -0.91
CA VAL A 97 20.23 7.08 -0.42
C VAL A 97 21.70 6.71 -0.62
N ARG A 98 22.43 6.51 0.47
CA ARG A 98 23.88 6.28 0.49
C ARG A 98 24.26 5.39 1.68
N SER A 99 25.45 4.79 1.63
CA SER A 99 26.14 4.18 2.76
C SER A 99 27.35 5.00 3.24
N THR A 100 27.58 6.19 2.70
CA THR A 100 28.68 7.10 3.04
C THR A 100 28.22 8.21 4.01
N PRO A 101 29.14 8.95 4.67
CA PRO A 101 28.78 9.96 5.65
C PRO A 101 27.92 11.08 5.05
N PHE A 102 27.18 11.82 5.89
CA PHE A 102 26.37 12.95 5.42
C PHE A 102 27.23 13.97 4.68
N GLY A 103 26.77 14.42 3.52
CA GLY A 103 27.55 15.31 2.65
C GLY A 103 28.62 14.64 1.79
N SER A 104 28.78 13.30 1.81
CA SER A 104 29.60 12.55 0.84
C SER A 104 28.78 12.00 -0.33
N VAL A 105 29.47 11.71 -1.44
CA VAL A 105 28.88 11.02 -2.60
C VAL A 105 28.59 9.54 -2.30
N PRO A 106 27.61 8.90 -2.96
CA PRO A 106 27.35 7.46 -2.83
C PRO A 106 28.53 6.61 -3.32
N THR A 107 28.58 5.35 -2.89
CA THR A 107 29.46 4.37 -3.54
C THR A 107 28.89 3.92 -4.89
N ASP A 108 29.68 3.22 -5.69
CA ASP A 108 29.21 2.66 -6.97
C ASP A 108 28.10 1.61 -6.75
N GLU A 109 28.20 0.85 -5.66
CA GLU A 109 27.22 -0.16 -5.24
C GLU A 109 25.90 0.49 -4.79
N ASP A 110 25.95 1.65 -4.13
CA ASP A 110 24.74 2.44 -3.83
C ASP A 110 24.02 2.85 -5.11
N LEU A 111 24.75 3.40 -6.08
CA LEU A 111 24.19 3.81 -7.36
C LEU A 111 23.62 2.61 -8.12
N PHE A 112 24.33 1.48 -8.13
CA PHE A 112 23.87 0.25 -8.77
C PHE A 112 22.57 -0.26 -8.17
N ARG A 113 22.45 -0.31 -6.83
CA ARG A 113 21.22 -0.72 -6.14
C ARG A 113 20.05 0.20 -6.47
N ILE A 114 20.27 1.52 -6.47
CA ILE A 114 19.24 2.52 -6.80
C ILE A 114 18.75 2.35 -8.24
N ILE A 115 19.65 2.17 -9.21
CA ILE A 115 19.27 1.95 -10.62
C ILE A 115 18.52 0.63 -10.76
N THR A 116 19.01 -0.44 -10.13
CA THR A 116 18.42 -1.78 -10.22
C THR A 116 16.99 -1.79 -9.69
N SER A 117 16.78 -1.19 -8.52
CA SER A 117 15.52 -1.27 -7.80
C SER A 117 14.59 -0.06 -8.00
N GLY A 118 15.05 1.04 -8.60
CA GLY A 118 14.29 2.28 -8.72
C GLY A 118 14.16 3.05 -7.40
N ILE A 119 13.25 4.01 -7.33
CA ILE A 119 12.92 4.73 -6.09
C ILE A 119 11.39 4.81 -5.94
N GLU A 120 10.86 4.04 -4.99
CA GLU A 120 9.42 3.96 -4.73
C GLU A 120 8.83 5.30 -4.25
N GLY A 121 7.57 5.54 -4.62
CA GLY A 121 6.90 6.83 -4.42
C GLY A 121 7.58 7.99 -5.17
N THR A 122 8.18 7.68 -6.32
CA THR A 122 8.70 8.65 -7.30
C THR A 122 8.57 8.06 -8.71
N ALA A 123 8.68 8.89 -9.74
CA ALA A 123 8.71 8.47 -11.13
C ALA A 123 9.98 7.69 -11.57
N MET A 124 10.89 7.32 -10.66
CA MET A 124 12.13 6.58 -10.99
C MET A 124 11.88 5.07 -11.04
N PRO A 125 11.77 4.45 -12.23
CA PRO A 125 11.46 3.03 -12.35
C PRO A 125 12.64 2.14 -11.96
N PHE A 126 12.37 0.86 -11.77
CA PHE A 126 13.41 -0.16 -11.66
C PHE A 126 14.02 -0.45 -13.04
N TRP A 127 15.33 -0.65 -13.10
CA TRP A 127 16.05 -1.01 -14.33
C TRP A 127 16.65 -2.42 -14.24
N ASN A 128 16.00 -3.31 -13.48
CA ASN A 128 16.33 -4.75 -13.52
C ASN A 128 16.04 -5.41 -14.89
N THR A 129 15.39 -4.68 -15.81
CA THR A 129 15.05 -5.09 -17.18
C THR A 129 16.19 -4.94 -18.19
N ILE A 130 17.30 -4.28 -17.81
CA ILE A 130 18.54 -4.21 -18.61
C ILE A 130 19.63 -5.09 -17.98
N SER A 131 20.71 -5.36 -18.70
CA SER A 131 21.77 -6.24 -18.20
C SER A 131 22.53 -5.63 -17.02
N GLU A 132 23.16 -6.48 -16.19
CA GLU A 132 24.04 -6.01 -15.10
C GLU A 132 25.21 -5.18 -15.63
N THR A 133 25.78 -5.58 -16.77
CA THR A 133 26.82 -4.83 -17.49
C THR A 133 26.37 -3.42 -17.83
N GLU A 134 25.20 -3.26 -18.45
CA GLU A 134 24.66 -1.93 -18.79
C GLU A 134 24.40 -1.08 -17.54
N ARG A 135 23.95 -1.69 -16.44
CA ARG A 135 23.77 -0.99 -15.16
C ARG A 135 25.10 -0.51 -14.58
N TRP A 136 26.16 -1.32 -14.61
CA TRP A 136 27.48 -0.87 -14.18
C TRP A 136 28.05 0.23 -15.06
N GLN A 137 27.92 0.09 -16.39
CA GLN A 137 28.39 1.09 -17.34
C GLN A 137 27.71 2.45 -17.11
N VAL A 138 26.39 2.47 -16.91
CA VAL A 138 25.69 3.75 -16.65
C VAL A 138 26.08 4.35 -15.30
N VAL A 139 26.40 3.55 -14.28
CA VAL A 139 26.97 4.05 -13.01
C VAL A 139 28.25 4.84 -13.26
N TYR A 140 29.18 4.31 -14.07
CA TYR A 140 30.43 5.03 -14.37
C TYR A 140 30.18 6.33 -15.14
N TYR A 141 29.24 6.32 -16.08
CA TYR A 141 28.86 7.55 -16.78
C TYR A 141 28.24 8.59 -15.83
N LEU A 142 27.38 8.18 -14.90
CA LEU A 142 26.76 9.09 -13.92
C LEU A 142 27.80 9.84 -13.07
N LYS A 143 28.89 9.15 -12.67
CA LYS A 143 29.97 9.75 -11.88
C LYS A 143 30.67 10.89 -12.62
N THR A 144 30.67 10.88 -13.95
CA THR A 144 31.31 11.93 -14.76
C THR A 144 30.63 13.29 -14.65
N PHE A 145 29.38 13.36 -14.18
CA PHE A 145 28.66 14.62 -13.98
C PHE A 145 29.14 15.42 -12.77
N ASN A 146 29.87 14.80 -11.83
CA ASN A 146 30.30 15.45 -10.59
C ASN A 146 31.73 15.08 -10.21
N GLU A 147 32.61 16.08 -10.25
CA GLU A 147 34.04 15.94 -9.92
C GLU A 147 34.30 15.45 -8.49
N GLN A 148 33.33 15.53 -7.58
CA GLN A 148 33.46 14.99 -6.23
C GLN A 148 33.69 13.47 -6.22
N PHE A 149 33.18 12.73 -7.21
CA PHE A 149 33.47 11.28 -7.33
C PHE A 149 34.95 10.97 -7.60
N LYS A 150 35.72 11.93 -8.12
CA LYS A 150 37.18 11.79 -8.28
C LYS A 150 37.96 12.22 -7.03
N LYS A 151 37.37 13.05 -6.19
CA LYS A 151 38.00 13.56 -4.96
C LYS A 151 37.76 12.63 -3.77
N ASP A 152 36.58 12.03 -3.70
CA ASP A 152 36.14 11.16 -2.62
C ASP A 152 36.36 9.69 -3.02
N THR A 153 37.62 9.29 -3.17
CA THR A 153 37.97 7.98 -3.77
C THR A 153 37.82 6.81 -2.80
N SER A 154 37.64 7.07 -1.50
CA SER A 154 37.49 6.01 -0.49
C SER A 154 36.71 6.53 0.74
N PRO A 155 35.43 6.91 0.59
CA PRO A 155 34.63 7.37 1.70
C PRO A 155 34.44 6.23 2.74
N GLU A 156 34.36 6.60 4.02
CA GLU A 156 34.02 5.65 5.08
C GLU A 156 32.64 5.03 4.80
N VAL A 157 32.60 3.73 4.51
CA VAL A 157 31.35 3.02 4.27
C VAL A 157 30.78 2.55 5.61
N LEU A 158 29.55 2.95 5.90
CA LEU A 158 28.81 2.47 7.06
C LEU A 158 28.65 0.95 6.98
N SER A 159 29.18 0.27 7.98
CA SER A 159 28.91 -1.15 8.19
C SER A 159 27.50 -1.32 8.74
N VAL A 160 26.63 -2.00 7.99
CA VAL A 160 25.26 -2.31 8.45
C VAL A 160 25.28 -3.75 8.96
N GLY A 161 25.26 -3.90 10.29
CA GLY A 161 25.10 -5.19 10.94
C GLY A 161 23.71 -5.78 10.75
N ASN A 162 23.48 -6.96 11.34
CA ASN A 162 22.15 -7.56 11.45
C ASN A 162 21.77 -7.65 12.93
N VAL A 163 21.08 -6.64 13.44
CA VAL A 163 20.60 -6.60 14.82
C VAL A 163 19.12 -6.93 14.84
N VAL A 164 18.76 -8.00 15.53
CA VAL A 164 17.38 -8.48 15.65
C VAL A 164 16.60 -7.58 16.62
N ALA A 165 15.38 -7.22 16.25
CA ALA A 165 14.50 -6.44 17.10
C ALA A 165 14.05 -7.24 18.33
N THR A 166 14.11 -6.61 19.51
CA THR A 166 13.50 -7.07 20.75
C THR A 166 12.45 -6.07 21.22
N GLN A 167 11.52 -6.49 22.08
CA GLN A 167 10.53 -5.57 22.65
C GLN A 167 11.18 -4.39 23.39
N GLU A 168 12.32 -4.63 24.05
CA GLU A 168 13.11 -3.60 24.72
C GLU A 168 13.68 -2.58 23.74
N SER A 169 14.29 -3.05 22.63
CA SER A 169 14.83 -2.15 21.59
C SER A 169 13.75 -1.31 20.91
N ILE A 170 12.54 -1.87 20.72
CA ILE A 170 11.40 -1.16 20.14
C ILE A 170 10.91 -0.07 21.10
N GLU A 171 10.79 -0.39 22.40
CA GLU A 171 10.39 0.58 23.42
C GLU A 171 11.43 1.71 23.54
N LYS A 172 12.71 1.36 23.61
CA LYS A 172 13.79 2.34 23.63
C LYS A 172 13.77 3.23 22.38
N GLY A 173 13.54 2.64 21.21
CA GLY A 173 13.37 3.39 19.96
C GLY A 173 12.19 4.36 19.99
N ARG A 174 11.06 3.96 20.58
CA ARG A 174 9.88 4.82 20.76
C ARG A 174 10.19 6.03 21.64
N GLU A 175 10.93 5.84 22.74
CA GLU A 175 11.38 6.93 23.60
C GLU A 175 12.31 7.88 22.86
N LEU A 176 13.33 7.33 22.17
CA LEU A 176 14.28 8.10 21.37
C LEU A 176 13.59 8.90 20.26
N PHE A 177 12.54 8.35 19.65
CA PHE A 177 11.78 9.06 18.60
C PHE A 177 11.16 10.36 19.14
N LYS A 178 10.71 10.35 20.40
CA LYS A 178 10.20 11.54 21.09
C LYS A 178 11.32 12.46 21.55
N GLU A 179 12.36 11.92 22.18
CA GLU A 179 13.50 12.67 22.70
C GLU A 179 14.22 13.45 21.58
N MET A 180 14.46 12.79 20.45
CA MET A 180 15.09 13.38 19.27
C MET A 180 14.12 14.20 18.41
N LYS A 181 12.87 14.34 18.87
CA LYS A 181 11.80 15.13 18.24
C LYS A 181 11.53 14.76 16.79
N CYS A 182 11.65 13.46 16.46
CA CYS A 182 11.34 12.95 15.12
C CYS A 182 9.88 13.26 14.73
N TYR A 183 8.98 13.28 15.72
CA TYR A 183 7.57 13.62 15.56
C TYR A 183 7.31 15.03 14.99
N ASN A 184 8.24 15.99 15.14
CA ASN A 184 8.06 17.33 14.58
C ASN A 184 7.94 17.30 13.04
N CYS A 185 8.62 16.36 12.40
CA CYS A 185 8.52 16.14 10.96
C CYS A 185 7.58 14.95 10.64
N HIS A 186 7.76 13.84 11.34
CA HIS A 186 7.10 12.58 11.01
C HIS A 186 5.73 12.38 11.70
N GLY A 187 5.30 13.26 12.61
CA GLY A 187 4.09 13.06 13.41
C GLY A 187 4.30 12.10 14.59
N GLU A 188 3.41 12.16 15.58
CA GLU A 188 3.47 11.30 16.78
C GLU A 188 3.33 9.80 16.45
N ASP A 189 2.56 9.48 15.41
CA ASP A 189 2.30 8.12 14.92
C ASP A 189 3.09 7.79 13.64
N GLY A 190 4.02 8.67 13.23
CA GLY A 190 4.87 8.45 12.07
C GLY A 190 4.22 8.73 10.72
N ARG A 191 3.02 9.31 10.63
CA ARG A 191 2.30 9.52 9.35
C ARG A 191 2.82 10.63 8.44
N GLY A 192 3.87 11.35 8.85
CA GLY A 192 4.46 12.44 8.08
C GLY A 192 3.65 13.75 8.15
N ASN A 193 2.77 13.89 9.14
CA ASN A 193 1.93 15.05 9.42
C ASN A 193 2.46 15.89 10.60
N GLY A 194 3.76 15.83 10.89
CA GLY A 194 4.34 16.61 11.98
C GLY A 194 4.20 18.13 11.74
N PRO A 195 4.11 18.94 12.80
CA PRO A 195 3.85 20.38 12.71
C PRO A 195 4.87 21.13 11.84
N LEU A 196 6.15 20.71 11.85
CA LEU A 196 7.17 21.32 11.01
C LEU A 196 6.98 20.97 9.52
N THR A 197 6.57 19.73 9.21
CA THR A 197 6.24 19.33 7.83
C THR A 197 5.05 20.13 7.30
N VAL A 198 4.00 20.29 8.11
CA VAL A 198 2.81 21.06 7.76
C VAL A 198 3.16 22.53 7.53
N ALA A 199 3.94 23.14 8.43
CA ALA A 199 4.38 24.53 8.29
C ALA A 199 5.26 24.76 7.05
N MET A 200 6.20 23.84 6.78
CA MET A 200 7.03 23.88 5.56
C MET A 200 6.19 23.92 4.29
N GLN A 201 5.11 23.14 4.22
CA GLN A 201 4.25 23.07 3.04
C GLN A 201 3.30 24.27 2.94
N THR A 202 2.62 24.60 4.03
CA THR A 202 1.50 25.55 4.02
C THR A 202 1.92 27.00 4.19
N GLN A 203 2.97 27.28 4.98
CA GLN A 203 3.39 28.64 5.32
C GLN A 203 4.62 29.07 4.54
N TRP A 204 5.58 28.17 4.32
CA TRP A 204 6.86 28.50 3.69
C TRP A 204 6.97 28.06 2.23
N ASN A 205 5.95 27.38 1.71
CA ASN A 205 5.91 26.87 0.34
C ASN A 205 7.18 26.06 -0.04
N MET A 206 7.68 25.27 0.91
CA MET A 206 8.84 24.41 0.73
C MET A 206 8.42 23.02 0.24
N PRO A 207 9.16 22.40 -0.70
CA PRO A 207 8.78 21.14 -1.32
C PRO A 207 9.10 19.90 -0.46
N TYR A 208 9.53 20.08 0.79
CA TYR A 208 9.95 18.99 1.65
C TYR A 208 8.75 18.35 2.34
N ARG A 209 8.58 17.03 2.13
CA ARG A 209 7.54 16.22 2.77
C ARG A 209 8.22 15.09 3.54
N ALA A 210 7.97 15.00 4.84
CA ALA A 210 8.32 13.80 5.59
C ALA A 210 7.52 12.61 5.05
N ARG A 211 8.16 11.45 4.95
CA ARG A 211 7.46 10.23 4.55
C ARG A 211 6.59 9.74 5.69
N ASP A 212 5.47 9.13 5.32
CA ASP A 212 4.68 8.29 6.21
C ASP A 212 5.48 7.01 6.52
N LEU A 213 5.96 6.91 7.75
CA LEU A 213 6.73 5.79 8.28
C LEU A 213 5.87 4.55 8.51
N THR A 214 4.53 4.68 8.53
CA THR A 214 3.63 3.54 8.58
C THR A 214 3.56 2.81 7.23
N GLN A 215 3.93 3.48 6.13
CA GLN A 215 3.88 2.92 4.78
C GLN A 215 5.27 2.50 4.29
N SER A 216 5.71 1.29 4.69
CA SER A 216 7.08 0.81 4.41
C SER A 216 7.45 0.79 2.93
N TRP A 217 6.47 0.64 2.02
CA TRP A 217 6.70 0.67 0.57
C TRP A 217 7.20 2.04 0.09
N ASN A 218 6.86 3.14 0.77
CA ASN A 218 7.25 4.49 0.36
C ASN A 218 8.69 4.90 0.80
N PHE A 219 9.45 3.97 1.38
CA PHE A 219 10.79 4.23 1.89
C PHE A 219 11.81 4.26 0.75
N LYS A 220 12.44 5.42 0.54
CA LYS A 220 13.35 5.65 -0.60
C LYS A 220 14.56 4.72 -0.57
N GLY A 221 15.10 4.48 0.63
CA GLY A 221 16.28 3.67 0.87
C GLY A 221 16.02 2.19 1.11
N GLY A 222 14.79 1.69 0.98
CA GLY A 222 14.45 0.34 1.42
C GLY A 222 13.88 0.33 2.83
N ASN A 223 13.31 -0.81 3.20
CA ASN A 223 12.37 -0.94 4.32
C ASN A 223 12.72 -2.05 5.31
N THR A 224 13.94 -2.57 5.26
CA THR A 224 14.46 -3.43 6.33
C THR A 224 14.98 -2.59 7.50
N ALA A 225 15.04 -3.15 8.70
CA ALA A 225 15.71 -2.50 9.84
C ALA A 225 17.10 -1.96 9.49
N GLY A 226 17.91 -2.70 8.72
CA GLY A 226 19.22 -2.24 8.26
C GLY A 226 19.18 -1.04 7.30
N ASP A 227 18.18 -0.97 6.40
CA ASP A 227 17.98 0.18 5.52
C ASP A 227 17.55 1.43 6.28
N ILE A 228 16.67 1.25 7.27
CA ILE A 228 16.19 2.32 8.14
C ILE A 228 17.36 2.83 9.01
N TYR A 229 18.12 1.92 9.63
CA TYR A 229 19.33 2.24 10.38
C TYR A 229 20.34 3.02 9.51
N ARG A 230 20.58 2.58 8.27
CA ARG A 230 21.45 3.30 7.32
C ARG A 230 20.92 4.70 7.03
N THR A 231 19.60 4.84 6.85
CA THR A 231 18.97 6.13 6.59
C THR A 231 19.13 7.10 7.78
N ILE A 232 18.91 6.62 9.00
CA ILE A 232 19.11 7.41 10.24
C ILE A 232 20.59 7.81 10.40
N SER A 233 21.50 6.89 10.08
CA SER A 233 22.95 7.08 10.24
C SER A 233 23.55 8.00 9.18
N THR A 234 23.07 7.96 7.94
CA THR A 234 23.67 8.71 6.81
C THR A 234 22.91 9.99 6.45
N GLY A 235 21.63 10.07 6.79
CA GLY A 235 20.73 11.17 6.42
C GLY A 235 20.49 11.29 4.91
N PHE A 236 19.60 12.20 4.54
CA PHE A 236 19.36 12.61 3.15
C PHE A 236 19.99 13.97 2.90
N ASN A 237 21.04 14.01 2.08
CA ASN A 237 21.66 15.29 1.69
C ASN A 237 20.61 16.25 1.13
N GLU A 238 20.76 17.52 1.49
CA GLU A 238 19.95 18.62 0.96
C GLU A 238 18.45 18.47 1.28
N THR A 239 18.17 17.82 2.41
CA THR A 239 16.86 17.84 3.06
C THR A 239 17.01 18.09 4.55
N PRO A 240 15.92 18.44 5.25
CA PRO A 240 15.93 18.53 6.72
C PRO A 240 16.25 17.22 7.46
N MET A 241 16.26 16.06 6.77
CA MET A 241 16.58 14.76 7.38
C MET A 241 18.10 14.56 7.42
N GLY A 242 18.76 15.20 8.37
CA GLY A 242 20.21 15.06 8.58
C GLY A 242 20.65 13.69 9.09
N SER A 243 21.96 13.53 9.30
CA SER A 243 22.51 12.35 9.99
C SER A 243 22.38 12.47 11.50
N TYR A 244 22.10 11.33 12.13
CA TYR A 244 22.10 11.16 13.59
C TYR A 244 23.34 10.42 14.09
N LYS A 245 24.35 10.18 13.23
CA LYS A 245 25.57 9.42 13.59
C LYS A 245 26.30 10.03 14.79
N ASP A 246 26.37 11.36 14.84
CA ASP A 246 27.10 12.10 15.88
C ASP A 246 26.22 12.46 17.10
N LYS A 247 24.92 12.15 17.05
CA LYS A 247 23.95 12.49 18.10
C LYS A 247 23.50 11.29 18.92
N LEU A 248 23.60 10.10 18.35
CA LEU A 248 23.13 8.85 18.91
C LEU A 248 24.21 7.79 18.79
N THR A 249 24.29 6.90 19.77
CA THR A 249 25.13 5.70 19.70
C THR A 249 24.62 4.71 18.64
N ASP A 250 25.41 3.69 18.35
CA ASP A 250 25.02 2.67 17.37
C ASP A 250 23.76 1.91 17.80
N GLU A 251 23.71 1.51 19.07
CA GLU A 251 22.59 0.79 19.69
C GLU A 251 21.29 1.61 19.67
N GLU A 252 21.38 2.91 19.97
CA GLU A 252 20.23 3.82 19.93
C GLU A 252 19.70 4.00 18.50
N ARG A 253 20.58 4.09 17.50
CA ARG A 253 20.16 4.14 16.09
C ARG A 253 19.48 2.85 15.64
N TRP A 254 19.94 1.68 16.13
CA TRP A 254 19.27 0.40 15.89
C TRP A 254 17.90 0.35 16.55
N SER A 255 17.79 0.80 17.80
CA SER A 255 16.52 0.85 18.53
C SER A 255 15.50 1.76 17.80
N LEU A 256 15.92 2.93 17.32
CA LEU A 256 15.08 3.77 16.45
C LEU A 256 14.65 3.04 15.18
N ALA A 257 15.55 2.32 14.53
CA ALA A 257 15.22 1.57 13.32
C ALA A 257 14.20 0.45 13.60
N HIS A 258 14.35 -0.27 14.71
CA HIS A 258 13.39 -1.29 15.15
C HIS A 258 12.02 -0.69 15.46
N TYR A 259 11.97 0.48 16.13
CA TYR A 259 10.72 1.18 16.37
C TYR A 259 10.04 1.59 15.05
N VAL A 260 10.77 2.22 14.13
CA VAL A 260 10.23 2.63 12.82
C VAL A 260 9.76 1.42 12.01
N GLU A 261 10.50 0.31 12.03
CA GLU A 261 10.06 -0.93 11.40
C GLU A 261 8.77 -1.47 12.04
N SER A 262 8.66 -1.41 13.38
CA SER A 262 7.51 -1.92 14.14
C SER A 262 6.19 -1.17 13.88
N ILE A 263 6.24 0.13 13.60
CA ILE A 263 5.06 0.93 13.26
C ILE A 263 4.72 0.85 11.76
N SER A 264 5.62 0.31 10.95
CA SER A 264 5.45 0.18 9.52
C SER A 264 4.62 -1.07 9.17
N LYS A 265 3.75 -0.94 8.15
CA LYS A 265 3.04 -2.06 7.54
C LYS A 265 3.59 -2.33 6.14
N LYS A 266 3.50 -3.59 5.72
CA LYS A 266 3.68 -3.96 4.32
C LYS A 266 2.40 -3.64 3.56
N MET A 267 2.54 -3.37 2.26
CA MET A 267 1.42 -3.14 1.37
C MET A 267 0.56 -4.40 1.30
N ALA A 268 -0.68 -4.31 1.79
CA ALA A 268 -1.66 -5.40 1.77
C ALA A 268 -2.72 -5.10 0.71
N SER A 269 -2.40 -5.46 -0.53
CA SER A 269 -3.25 -5.24 -1.70
C SER A 269 -3.49 -6.54 -2.46
N ASP A 270 -4.67 -6.65 -3.04
CA ASP A 270 -5.21 -7.79 -3.79
C ASP A 270 -6.04 -7.21 -4.96
N VAL A 271 -6.60 -8.01 -5.86
CA VAL A 271 -7.54 -7.56 -6.91
C VAL A 271 -8.99 -7.61 -6.43
N VAL A 272 -9.29 -8.37 -5.36
CA VAL A 272 -10.65 -8.55 -4.84
C VAL A 272 -10.77 -8.07 -3.39
N VAL A 273 -11.57 -7.02 -3.17
CA VAL A 273 -12.02 -6.56 -1.87
C VAL A 273 -13.14 -7.47 -1.36
N LYS A 274 -12.88 -8.19 -0.27
CA LYS A 274 -13.90 -9.02 0.38
C LYS A 274 -14.80 -8.13 1.23
N VAL A 275 -16.09 -8.12 0.93
CA VAL A 275 -17.12 -7.44 1.70
C VAL A 275 -17.72 -8.47 2.64
N LYS A 276 -17.49 -8.31 3.94
CA LYS A 276 -17.81 -9.31 4.96
C LYS A 276 -19.26 -9.18 5.42
N LEU A 277 -19.92 -10.30 5.67
CA LEU A 277 -21.27 -10.31 6.24
C LEU A 277 -21.24 -9.80 7.68
N LEU A 278 -22.08 -8.82 8.00
CA LEU A 278 -22.38 -8.42 9.37
C LEU A 278 -23.54 -9.29 9.88
N GLU A 279 -23.23 -10.27 10.73
CA GLU A 279 -24.22 -11.24 11.21
C GLU A 279 -25.26 -10.63 12.17
N SER A 280 -24.91 -9.55 12.86
CA SER A 280 -25.77 -8.89 13.83
C SER A 280 -25.41 -7.41 14.00
N GLY A 281 -26.41 -6.59 14.28
CA GLY A 281 -26.26 -5.14 14.48
C GLY A 281 -26.72 -4.34 13.27
N GLU A 282 -26.81 -3.03 13.45
CA GLU A 282 -27.12 -2.10 12.36
C GLU A 282 -25.89 -1.86 11.49
N MET A 283 -26.12 -1.53 10.23
CA MET A 283 -25.04 -1.25 9.29
C MET A 283 -24.36 0.07 9.65
N PRO A 284 -23.02 0.09 9.84
CA PRO A 284 -22.33 1.27 10.35
C PRO A 284 -22.47 2.46 9.41
N GLY A 285 -23.07 3.55 9.92
CA GLY A 285 -23.16 4.84 9.24
C GLY A 285 -22.05 5.83 9.61
N ASN A 286 -21.26 5.52 10.66
CA ASN A 286 -20.24 6.39 11.22
C ASN A 286 -18.83 5.78 11.05
N PRO A 287 -17.79 6.55 10.64
CA PRO A 287 -16.42 6.04 10.55
C PRO A 287 -15.80 5.50 11.84
N ALA A 288 -16.32 5.89 13.02
CA ALA A 288 -15.80 5.45 14.32
C ALA A 288 -16.47 4.17 14.88
N ASP A 289 -17.35 3.53 14.11
CA ASP A 289 -18.07 2.33 14.54
C ASP A 289 -17.12 1.13 14.79
N GLU A 290 -17.35 0.39 15.87
CA GLU A 290 -16.53 -0.77 16.25
C GLU A 290 -16.67 -1.96 15.27
N ALA A 291 -17.77 -2.03 14.51
CA ALA A 291 -17.99 -3.07 13.50
C ALA A 291 -16.87 -3.10 12.45
N TRP A 292 -16.24 -1.96 12.15
CA TRP A 292 -15.09 -1.87 11.24
C TRP A 292 -13.88 -2.67 11.71
N GLY A 293 -13.76 -2.94 13.01
CA GLY A 293 -12.70 -3.78 13.59
C GLY A 293 -12.77 -5.25 13.16
N GLN A 294 -13.90 -5.69 12.63
CA GLN A 294 -14.10 -7.09 12.17
C GLN A 294 -13.53 -7.37 10.78
N VAL A 295 -13.09 -6.33 10.06
CA VAL A 295 -12.62 -6.40 8.66
C VAL A 295 -11.19 -5.85 8.58
N THR A 296 -10.29 -6.64 7.99
CA THR A 296 -8.94 -6.17 7.69
C THR A 296 -9.01 -5.20 6.51
N PRO A 297 -8.44 -3.99 6.62
CA PRO A 297 -8.41 -3.05 5.50
C PRO A 297 -7.57 -3.61 4.35
N MET A 298 -8.02 -3.32 3.13
CA MET A 298 -7.27 -3.57 1.92
C MET A 298 -6.76 -2.24 1.37
N GLU A 299 -5.47 -2.18 1.04
CA GLU A 299 -4.86 -0.97 0.47
C GLU A 299 -4.98 -1.00 -1.05
N ILE A 300 -5.45 0.10 -1.64
CA ILE A 300 -5.62 0.28 -3.07
C ILE A 300 -4.67 1.40 -3.53
N PRO A 301 -3.61 1.09 -4.28
CA PRO A 301 -2.73 2.11 -4.84
C PRO A 301 -3.47 2.96 -5.87
N LEU A 302 -3.20 4.26 -5.86
CA LEU A 302 -3.71 5.23 -6.83
C LEU A 302 -2.58 5.76 -7.71
N ALA A 303 -2.95 6.19 -8.90
CA ALA A 303 -2.08 6.88 -9.85
C ALA A 303 -2.70 8.21 -10.26
N GLY A 304 -1.90 9.17 -10.68
CA GLY A 304 -2.42 10.42 -11.22
C GLY A 304 -3.23 10.20 -12.52
N GLN A 305 -4.36 10.89 -12.66
CA GLN A 305 -5.12 10.86 -13.92
C GLN A 305 -4.45 11.72 -15.01
N ILE A 306 -3.90 11.07 -16.03
CA ILE A 306 -3.17 11.70 -17.15
C ILE A 306 -3.96 11.80 -18.47
N ILE A 307 -5.15 11.22 -18.56
CA ILE A 307 -5.94 11.14 -19.79
C ILE A 307 -6.70 12.45 -20.05
N ALA A 308 -7.46 12.93 -19.07
CA ALA A 308 -8.26 14.15 -19.18
C ALA A 308 -7.51 15.37 -18.65
N HIS A 309 -7.79 16.55 -19.21
CA HIS A 309 -7.33 17.82 -18.66
C HIS A 309 -8.30 18.34 -17.58
N PRO A 310 -7.81 18.93 -16.47
CA PRO A 310 -6.40 19.04 -16.07
C PRO A 310 -5.80 17.68 -15.66
N ARG A 311 -4.52 17.46 -16.01
CA ARG A 311 -3.81 16.19 -15.77
C ARG A 311 -3.09 16.22 -14.42
N LEU A 312 -3.14 15.12 -13.70
CA LEU A 312 -2.30 14.85 -12.53
C LEU A 312 -1.28 13.78 -12.91
N TRP A 313 0.00 14.13 -12.96
CA TRP A 313 1.06 13.18 -13.36
C TRP A 313 1.59 12.35 -12.19
N GLU A 314 1.72 12.98 -11.02
CA GLU A 314 2.05 12.31 -9.76
C GLU A 314 0.79 12.35 -8.89
N PRO A 315 0.33 11.23 -8.33
CA PRO A 315 -0.79 11.26 -7.40
C PRO A 315 -0.49 12.16 -6.19
N SER A 316 -1.47 12.93 -5.79
CA SER A 316 -1.47 13.68 -4.52
C SER A 316 -1.79 12.77 -3.33
N VAL A 317 -2.62 11.75 -3.59
CA VAL A 317 -3.03 10.69 -2.67
C VAL A 317 -2.54 9.37 -3.27
N ASP A 318 -1.53 8.77 -2.64
CA ASP A 318 -0.83 7.58 -3.17
C ASP A 318 -1.67 6.29 -3.07
N SER A 319 -2.57 6.21 -2.09
CA SER A 319 -3.42 5.04 -1.85
C SER A 319 -4.66 5.37 -1.03
N VAL A 320 -5.66 4.49 -1.11
CA VAL A 320 -6.81 4.47 -0.19
C VAL A 320 -6.91 3.10 0.48
N MET A 321 -7.32 3.05 1.73
CA MET A 321 -7.70 1.83 2.44
C MET A 321 -9.21 1.64 2.35
N ILE A 322 -9.65 0.42 2.07
CA ILE A 322 -11.08 0.07 1.97
C ILE A 322 -11.42 -1.09 2.90
N ARG A 323 -12.55 -0.96 3.61
CA ARG A 323 -13.27 -2.07 4.27
C ARG A 323 -14.70 -2.10 3.75
N GLY A 324 -15.25 -3.30 3.61
CA GLY A 324 -16.64 -3.50 3.21
C GLY A 324 -17.37 -4.40 4.19
N LEU A 325 -18.57 -3.97 4.59
CA LEU A 325 -19.54 -4.76 5.34
C LEU A 325 -20.86 -4.78 4.58
N TYR A 326 -21.60 -5.87 4.67
CA TYR A 326 -22.95 -5.94 4.13
C TYR A 326 -23.85 -6.80 5.03
N ASN A 327 -25.16 -6.62 4.95
CA ASN A 327 -26.17 -7.51 5.53
C ASN A 327 -27.18 -7.89 4.44
N ASP A 328 -28.36 -8.39 4.80
CA ASP A 328 -29.36 -8.82 3.81
C ASP A 328 -29.97 -7.67 2.99
N ASP A 329 -29.87 -6.42 3.47
CA ASP A 329 -30.57 -5.25 2.92
C ASP A 329 -29.62 -4.13 2.45
N GLU A 330 -28.49 -3.94 3.12
CA GLU A 330 -27.57 -2.81 2.99
C GLU A 330 -26.12 -3.26 2.80
N ILE A 331 -25.33 -2.34 2.23
CA ILE A 331 -23.87 -2.42 2.12
C ILE A 331 -23.25 -1.11 2.61
N ALA A 332 -22.13 -1.22 3.31
CA ALA A 332 -21.34 -0.09 3.74
C ALA A 332 -19.85 -0.27 3.40
N PHE A 333 -19.22 0.84 3.04
CA PHE A 333 -17.80 0.94 2.77
C PHE A 333 -17.18 2.01 3.66
N LEU A 334 -16.09 1.66 4.34
CA LEU A 334 -15.21 2.63 4.99
C LEU A 334 -13.97 2.83 4.11
N VAL A 335 -13.80 4.06 3.63
CA VAL A 335 -12.63 4.50 2.87
C VAL A 335 -11.76 5.38 3.75
N GLU A 336 -10.48 5.10 3.85
CA GLU A 336 -9.52 5.94 4.57
C GLU A 336 -8.35 6.34 3.67
N TRP A 337 -7.86 7.56 3.78
CA TRP A 337 -6.62 7.98 3.10
C TRP A 337 -5.87 9.02 3.92
N ASP A 338 -4.55 9.04 3.75
CA ASP A 338 -3.69 9.98 4.43
C ASP A 338 -3.72 11.34 3.71
N ASP A 339 -4.02 12.39 4.46
CA ASP A 339 -3.94 13.78 4.06
C ASP A 339 -3.27 14.54 5.20
N ARG A 340 -2.16 15.22 4.91
CA ARG A 340 -1.30 15.82 5.93
C ARG A 340 -1.75 17.21 6.36
N THR A 341 -2.62 17.85 5.58
CA THR A 341 -2.87 19.29 5.66
C THR A 341 -4.32 19.64 5.92
N ASN A 342 -5.28 18.84 5.45
CA ASN A 342 -6.73 19.06 5.66
C ASN A 342 -7.16 20.51 5.41
N ARG A 343 -6.65 21.10 4.32
CA ARG A 343 -6.98 22.47 3.93
C ARG A 343 -8.11 22.43 2.92
N GLN A 344 -9.26 23.00 3.30
CA GLN A 344 -10.44 23.09 2.44
C GLN A 344 -10.61 24.51 1.92
N GLU A 345 -10.75 24.65 0.61
CA GLU A 345 -11.14 25.89 -0.06
C GLU A 345 -12.40 25.63 -0.89
N ASP A 346 -13.09 26.69 -1.32
CA ASP A 346 -14.35 26.53 -2.05
C ASP A 346 -14.23 25.58 -3.26
N ILE A 347 -13.20 25.80 -4.09
CA ILE A 347 -12.93 24.99 -5.29
C ILE A 347 -12.15 23.71 -4.96
N PHE A 348 -11.19 23.79 -4.04
CA PHE A 348 -10.24 22.73 -3.74
C PHE A 348 -10.58 22.11 -2.39
N ARG A 349 -11.44 21.09 -2.44
CA ARG A 349 -11.85 20.32 -1.27
C ARG A 349 -11.33 18.90 -1.41
N ASP A 350 -10.95 18.32 -0.29
CA ASP A 350 -10.69 16.90 -0.22
C ASP A 350 -11.96 16.15 -0.59
N ALA A 351 -11.78 15.10 -1.37
CA ALA A 351 -12.88 14.30 -1.84
C ALA A 351 -12.43 12.87 -2.08
N VAL A 352 -13.38 11.94 -1.97
CA VAL A 352 -13.18 10.56 -2.38
C VAL A 352 -14.41 10.08 -3.11
N SER A 353 -14.21 9.22 -4.10
CA SER A 353 -15.31 8.64 -4.87
C SER A 353 -15.10 7.16 -5.10
N LEU A 354 -16.16 6.40 -4.83
CA LEU A 354 -16.33 5.02 -5.28
C LEU A 354 -17.03 5.04 -6.63
N GLN A 355 -16.55 4.22 -7.56
CA GLN A 355 -17.11 4.11 -8.89
C GLN A 355 -17.45 2.65 -9.19
N PHE A 356 -18.67 2.44 -9.68
CA PHE A 356 -19.17 1.17 -10.16
C PHE A 356 -19.67 1.30 -11.59
N PRO A 357 -19.60 0.27 -12.44
CA PRO A 357 -20.45 0.22 -13.63
C PRO A 357 -21.92 0.30 -13.21
N ALA A 358 -22.77 1.00 -13.97
CA ALA A 358 -24.20 1.06 -13.66
C ALA A 358 -24.87 -0.34 -13.68
N LYS A 359 -24.30 -1.29 -14.43
CA LYS A 359 -24.70 -2.70 -14.44
C LYS A 359 -23.46 -3.60 -14.34
N ILE A 360 -23.55 -4.68 -13.57
CA ILE A 360 -22.49 -5.72 -13.52
C ILE A 360 -22.21 -6.20 -14.95
N PRO A 361 -20.98 -6.06 -15.47
CA PRO A 361 -20.68 -6.46 -16.85
C PRO A 361 -20.78 -7.97 -17.04
N ASP A 362 -21.61 -8.39 -18.01
CA ASP A 362 -21.71 -9.79 -18.44
C ASP A 362 -20.49 -10.24 -19.30
N SER A 363 -19.66 -9.29 -19.74
CA SER A 363 -18.51 -9.50 -20.61
C SER A 363 -17.23 -8.89 -20.03
N LEU A 364 -16.07 -9.27 -20.57
CA LEU A 364 -14.77 -8.69 -20.21
C LEU A 364 -14.66 -7.19 -20.52
N LYS A 365 -15.53 -6.65 -21.40
CA LYS A 365 -15.52 -5.23 -21.74
C LYS A 365 -16.21 -4.43 -20.64
N LYS A 366 -15.41 -3.65 -19.92
CA LYS A 366 -15.86 -2.74 -18.86
C LYS A 366 -15.85 -1.29 -19.36
N PRO A 367 -16.69 -0.40 -18.82
CA PRO A 367 -16.51 1.04 -19.02
C PRO A 367 -15.14 1.48 -18.50
N TYR A 368 -14.60 2.58 -19.02
CA TYR A 368 -13.33 3.12 -18.53
C TYR A 368 -13.38 3.43 -17.02
N PHE A 369 -12.34 3.06 -16.27
CA PHE A 369 -12.28 3.23 -14.81
C PHE A 369 -12.17 4.71 -14.36
N GLY A 370 -11.83 5.63 -15.26
CA GLY A 370 -11.87 7.06 -14.97
C GLY A 370 -13.15 7.70 -15.48
N MET A 371 -14.30 7.40 -14.88
CA MET A 371 -15.62 8.01 -15.19
C MET A 371 -16.35 7.48 -16.43
N GLY A 372 -16.08 6.24 -16.85
CA GLY A 372 -16.78 5.60 -17.96
C GLY A 372 -16.41 6.17 -19.34
N ASP A 373 -17.08 5.67 -20.37
CA ASP A 373 -16.82 6.03 -21.77
C ASP A 373 -17.98 5.55 -22.68
N SER A 374 -17.76 5.44 -23.99
CA SER A 374 -18.74 4.85 -24.90
C SER A 374 -19.12 3.39 -24.56
N GLY A 375 -18.29 2.68 -23.80
CA GLY A 375 -18.47 1.28 -23.39
C GLY A 375 -19.45 1.09 -22.24
N GLY A 376 -19.84 2.14 -21.52
CA GLY A 376 -20.87 2.03 -20.47
C GLY A 376 -20.94 3.26 -19.57
N ILE A 377 -22.06 3.37 -18.85
CA ILE A 377 -22.27 4.37 -17.81
C ILE A 377 -21.69 3.82 -16.50
N VAL A 378 -21.11 4.71 -15.69
CA VAL A 378 -20.71 4.41 -14.33
C VAL A 378 -21.58 5.17 -13.34
N ASN A 379 -21.84 4.57 -12.18
CA ASN A 379 -22.42 5.16 -10.98
C ASN A 379 -21.27 5.55 -10.04
N LEU A 380 -21.34 6.75 -9.51
CA LEU A 380 -20.30 7.38 -8.70
C LEU A 380 -20.91 7.78 -7.36
N TRP A 381 -20.36 7.25 -6.28
CA TRP A 381 -20.64 7.74 -4.94
C TRP A 381 -19.50 8.68 -4.58
N GLN A 382 -19.75 9.97 -4.47
CA GLN A 382 -18.72 10.96 -4.21
C GLN A 382 -19.00 11.66 -2.89
N TRP A 383 -18.02 11.62 -1.99
CA TRP A 383 -18.00 12.44 -0.79
C TRP A 383 -17.05 13.62 -1.00
N LYS A 384 -17.42 14.80 -0.49
CA LYS A 384 -16.55 15.99 -0.45
C LYS A 384 -16.52 16.57 0.96
N ALA A 385 -15.35 16.98 1.42
CA ALA A 385 -15.19 17.68 2.67
C ALA A 385 -16.04 18.96 2.72
N TYR A 386 -16.60 19.25 3.89
CA TYR A 386 -17.38 20.45 4.11
C TYR A 386 -16.47 21.69 4.13
N TRP A 387 -16.99 22.82 3.67
CA TRP A 387 -16.33 24.11 3.69
C TRP A 387 -17.26 25.15 4.29
N ASN A 388 -16.76 25.93 5.25
CA ASN A 388 -17.41 27.13 5.76
C ASN A 388 -16.69 28.37 5.23
N GLU A 389 -17.44 29.44 4.92
CA GLU A 389 -16.88 30.74 4.54
C GLU A 389 -15.91 31.27 5.62
N GLY A 390 -14.61 31.24 5.33
CA GLY A 390 -13.53 31.69 6.23
C GLY A 390 -12.21 30.93 5.97
N PHE A 391 -11.06 31.55 6.24
CA PHE A 391 -9.76 30.87 6.18
C PHE A 391 -9.61 29.92 7.38
N GLY A 392 -9.58 28.61 7.16
CA GLY A 392 -9.26 27.66 8.24
C GLY A 392 -9.42 26.19 7.89
N SER A 393 -8.58 25.35 8.50
CA SER A 393 -8.71 23.89 8.57
C SER A 393 -10.07 23.48 9.16
N VAL A 394 -10.67 22.40 8.67
CA VAL A 394 -11.87 21.83 9.31
C VAL A 394 -11.47 21.38 10.71
N ALA A 395 -12.24 21.80 11.72
CA ALA A 395 -12.00 21.49 13.11
C ALA A 395 -11.88 19.96 13.29
N GLU A 396 -10.74 19.53 13.84
CA GLU A 396 -10.49 18.19 14.33
C GLU A 396 -11.46 17.89 15.48
N ALA A 397 -12.69 17.45 15.20
CA ALA A 397 -13.59 16.96 16.24
C ALA A 397 -14.75 16.13 15.67
N PRO A 398 -15.18 15.06 16.37
CA PRO A 398 -16.48 14.44 16.18
C PRO A 398 -17.58 15.49 16.33
N GLY A 399 -18.40 15.68 15.29
CA GLY A 399 -19.51 16.65 15.30
C GLY A 399 -19.33 17.90 14.43
N SER A 400 -18.26 18.00 13.62
CA SER A 400 -18.25 18.92 12.48
C SER A 400 -19.29 18.50 11.43
N GLU A 401 -19.91 19.45 10.72
CA GLU A 401 -20.89 19.10 9.68
C GLU A 401 -20.25 18.16 8.66
N PRO A 402 -20.80 16.94 8.49
CA PRO A 402 -20.16 15.91 7.71
C PRO A 402 -20.13 16.40 6.27
N GLY A 403 -18.97 16.32 5.62
CA GLY A 403 -18.89 16.54 4.18
C GLY A 403 -20.02 15.84 3.42
N SER A 404 -20.49 16.42 2.32
CA SER A 404 -21.67 15.93 1.64
C SER A 404 -21.36 14.74 0.72
N ILE A 405 -22.28 13.77 0.69
CA ILE A 405 -22.27 12.70 -0.29
C ILE A 405 -23.23 13.07 -1.42
N MET A 406 -22.80 12.76 -2.65
CA MET A 406 -23.61 12.89 -3.85
C MET A 406 -23.45 11.65 -4.71
N GLU A 407 -24.56 11.19 -5.26
CA GLU A 407 -24.62 10.23 -6.33
C GLU A 407 -24.61 10.92 -7.69
N LEU A 408 -23.76 10.40 -8.58
CA LEU A 408 -23.64 10.87 -9.95
C LEU A 408 -23.59 9.69 -10.90
N ASN A 409 -23.94 9.95 -12.16
CA ASN A 409 -23.61 9.07 -13.26
C ASN A 409 -22.65 9.75 -14.22
N ALA A 410 -21.77 8.97 -14.85
CA ALA A 410 -20.86 9.49 -15.86
C ALA A 410 -20.72 8.56 -17.08
N LYS A 411 -20.50 9.19 -18.23
CA LYS A 411 -20.16 8.55 -19.51
C LYS A 411 -18.97 9.27 -20.15
N GLY A 412 -17.85 9.23 -19.44
CA GLY A 412 -16.62 9.98 -19.70
C GLY A 412 -16.57 11.32 -18.95
N PHE A 413 -15.37 11.89 -18.84
CA PHE A 413 -15.07 13.12 -18.08
C PHE A 413 -15.94 14.34 -18.41
N LYS A 414 -16.52 14.40 -19.61
CA LYS A 414 -17.32 15.55 -20.08
C LYS A 414 -18.82 15.37 -19.86
N LYS A 415 -19.28 14.15 -19.56
CA LYS A 415 -20.70 13.81 -19.44
C LYS A 415 -20.94 13.24 -18.05
N ILE A 416 -21.07 14.14 -17.08
CA ILE A 416 -21.30 13.83 -15.67
C ILE A 416 -22.64 14.48 -15.30
N SER A 417 -23.51 13.72 -14.66
CA SER A 417 -24.82 14.19 -14.20
C SER A 417 -25.03 13.79 -12.75
N VAL A 418 -25.35 14.76 -11.90
CA VAL A 418 -25.83 14.53 -10.54
C VAL A 418 -27.21 13.86 -10.62
N GLN A 419 -27.44 12.83 -9.81
CA GLN A 419 -28.76 12.20 -9.71
C GLN A 419 -29.78 13.15 -9.06
N PRO A 420 -31.06 13.12 -9.45
CA PRO A 420 -32.08 13.95 -8.81
C PRO A 420 -32.27 13.54 -7.33
N PRO A 421 -32.93 14.37 -6.49
CA PRO A 421 -33.05 14.10 -5.05
C PRO A 421 -33.60 12.71 -4.70
N GLU A 422 -34.54 12.20 -5.49
CA GLU A 422 -35.13 10.86 -5.34
C GLU A 422 -34.18 9.70 -5.70
N GLY A 423 -33.05 9.98 -6.36
CA GLY A 423 -32.00 9.01 -6.69
C GLY A 423 -30.70 9.27 -5.91
N GLN A 424 -30.79 9.93 -4.76
CA GLN A 424 -29.70 10.11 -3.80
C GLN A 424 -29.90 9.11 -2.64
N ASP A 425 -29.61 7.84 -2.89
CA ASP A 425 -29.81 6.73 -1.96
C ASP A 425 -28.61 6.50 -1.03
N VAL A 426 -27.42 6.98 -1.41
CA VAL A 426 -26.20 6.80 -0.61
C VAL A 426 -26.15 7.81 0.53
N THR A 427 -25.96 7.28 1.74
CA THR A 427 -25.79 8.03 2.98
C THR A 427 -24.42 7.79 3.59
N GLY A 428 -24.04 8.56 4.61
CA GLY A 428 -22.78 8.41 5.32
C GLY A 428 -22.17 9.74 5.74
N GLY A 429 -20.87 9.73 6.02
CA GLY A 429 -20.17 10.91 6.52
C GLY A 429 -18.67 10.70 6.60
N GLY A 430 -17.94 11.81 6.73
CA GLY A 430 -16.48 11.83 6.79
C GLY A 430 -15.97 12.51 8.06
N VAL A 431 -14.87 11.99 8.61
CA VAL A 431 -14.14 12.60 9.73
C VAL A 431 -12.64 12.61 9.42
N TYR A 432 -11.97 13.69 9.79
CA TYR A 432 -10.52 13.81 9.73
C TYR A 432 -9.92 13.64 11.12
N VAL A 433 -9.02 12.66 11.28
CA VAL A 433 -8.35 12.38 12.56
C VAL A 433 -6.90 12.02 12.29
N ASN A 434 -5.96 12.74 12.90
CA ASN A 434 -4.52 12.44 12.89
C ASN A 434 -3.95 12.25 11.47
N GLY A 435 -4.10 13.24 10.59
CA GLY A 435 -3.51 13.17 9.25
C GLY A 435 -4.24 12.23 8.29
N ARG A 436 -5.48 11.85 8.60
CA ARG A 436 -6.22 10.84 7.83
C ARG A 436 -7.70 11.15 7.79
N TRP A 437 -8.25 11.13 6.59
CA TRP A 437 -9.69 11.10 6.37
C TRP A 437 -10.22 9.68 6.53
N LYS A 438 -11.42 9.58 7.07
CA LYS A 438 -12.21 8.36 7.14
C LYS A 438 -13.63 8.67 6.69
N VAL A 439 -14.10 8.02 5.64
CA VAL A 439 -15.39 8.29 5.02
C VAL A 439 -16.18 6.99 4.91
N VAL A 440 -17.41 7.01 5.42
CA VAL A 440 -18.37 5.92 5.26
C VAL A 440 -19.32 6.24 4.13
N PHE A 441 -19.53 5.27 3.25
CA PHE A 441 -20.63 5.24 2.28
C PHE A 441 -21.54 4.06 2.64
N LYS A 442 -22.85 4.30 2.75
CA LYS A 442 -23.85 3.28 3.05
C LYS A 442 -25.02 3.40 2.08
N ARG A 443 -25.49 2.27 1.54
CA ARG A 443 -26.65 2.22 0.65
C ARG A 443 -27.34 0.86 0.75
N ALA A 444 -28.61 0.79 0.39
CA ALA A 444 -29.30 -0.48 0.15
C ALA A 444 -28.59 -1.29 -0.96
N LEU A 445 -28.67 -2.63 -0.89
CA LEU A 445 -28.11 -3.52 -1.92
C LEU A 445 -28.78 -3.30 -3.27
N LYS A 446 -30.07 -2.96 -3.27
CA LYS A 446 -30.87 -2.66 -4.45
C LYS A 446 -31.51 -1.28 -4.37
N THR A 447 -31.70 -0.64 -5.50
CA THR A 447 -32.35 0.67 -5.64
C THR A 447 -33.44 0.59 -6.71
N GLU A 448 -34.30 1.61 -6.79
CA GLU A 448 -35.37 1.64 -7.78
C GLU A 448 -34.87 1.89 -9.22
N ASP A 449 -33.77 2.64 -9.40
CA ASP A 449 -33.21 2.95 -10.72
C ASP A 449 -32.11 1.97 -11.17
N GLU A 450 -32.51 0.75 -11.54
CA GLU A 450 -31.61 -0.31 -12.01
C GLU A 450 -30.76 0.05 -13.25
N LYS A 451 -31.09 1.15 -13.96
CA LYS A 451 -30.35 1.57 -15.16
C LYS A 451 -29.21 2.53 -14.83
N LYS A 452 -29.33 3.27 -13.73
CA LYS A 452 -28.32 4.23 -13.29
C LYS A 452 -27.48 3.67 -12.16
N ASP A 453 -28.05 2.84 -11.31
CA ASP A 453 -27.41 2.39 -10.09
C ASP A 453 -26.98 0.95 -10.15
N ILE A 454 -25.78 0.69 -9.63
CA ILE A 454 -25.30 -0.67 -9.44
C ILE A 454 -26.24 -1.43 -8.50
N GLN A 455 -26.62 -2.64 -8.89
CA GLN A 455 -27.38 -3.56 -8.03
C GLN A 455 -26.39 -4.59 -7.47
N PHE A 456 -26.22 -4.61 -6.15
CA PHE A 456 -25.25 -5.50 -5.51
C PHE A 456 -25.82 -6.91 -5.37
N GLU A 457 -25.04 -7.89 -5.82
CA GLU A 457 -25.43 -9.30 -5.84
C GLU A 457 -24.42 -10.17 -5.08
N ILE A 458 -24.92 -10.96 -4.13
CA ILE A 458 -24.10 -11.79 -3.26
C ILE A 458 -23.39 -12.89 -4.07
N GLY A 459 -22.08 -13.01 -3.87
CA GLY A 459 -21.20 -13.97 -4.55
C GLY A 459 -20.90 -13.68 -6.02
N LYS A 460 -21.23 -12.48 -6.54
CA LYS A 460 -20.73 -12.01 -7.84
C LYS A 460 -19.51 -11.11 -7.64
N LEU A 461 -18.60 -11.13 -8.62
CA LEU A 461 -17.49 -10.16 -8.70
C LEU A 461 -18.00 -8.87 -9.31
N ILE A 462 -18.02 -7.80 -8.53
CA ILE A 462 -18.58 -6.50 -8.94
C ILE A 462 -17.42 -5.51 -9.10
N PRO A 463 -17.21 -4.92 -10.29
CA PRO A 463 -16.10 -3.98 -10.48
C PRO A 463 -16.25 -2.73 -9.63
N ILE A 464 -15.17 -2.31 -8.98
CA ILE A 464 -15.06 -1.05 -8.24
C ILE A 464 -13.78 -0.32 -8.65
N ALA A 465 -13.85 1.00 -8.75
CA ALA A 465 -12.69 1.87 -8.90
C ALA A 465 -12.80 3.05 -7.93
N PHE A 466 -11.66 3.67 -7.64
CA PHE A 466 -11.54 4.72 -6.63
C PHE A 466 -10.98 5.97 -7.28
N ALA A 467 -11.40 7.12 -6.76
CA ALA A 467 -10.76 8.40 -7.04
C ALA A 467 -10.65 9.23 -5.76
N ALA A 468 -9.55 9.94 -5.58
CA ALA A 468 -9.32 10.83 -4.44
C ALA A 468 -8.76 12.17 -4.92
N TRP A 469 -9.15 13.23 -4.22
CA TRP A 469 -8.69 14.61 -4.43
C TRP A 469 -8.11 15.11 -3.12
N ASP A 470 -6.92 15.69 -3.18
CA ASP A 470 -6.31 16.47 -2.10
C ASP A 470 -6.46 17.96 -2.44
N GLY A 471 -7.41 18.62 -1.78
CA GLY A 471 -7.70 20.04 -1.97
C GLY A 471 -6.50 20.91 -1.61
N SER A 472 -5.67 20.49 -0.65
CA SER A 472 -4.45 21.19 -0.25
C SER A 472 -3.40 21.19 -1.38
N ASN A 473 -3.46 20.20 -2.27
CA ASN A 473 -2.63 20.09 -3.47
C ASN A 473 -3.31 20.69 -4.72
N SER A 474 -4.40 21.44 -4.53
CA SER A 474 -5.20 22.07 -5.59
C SER A 474 -5.82 21.07 -6.58
N ASP A 475 -6.13 19.86 -6.12
CA ASP A 475 -6.82 18.89 -6.95
C ASP A 475 -8.31 19.24 -7.06
N ALA A 476 -8.84 19.22 -8.27
CA ALA A 476 -10.25 19.42 -8.53
C ALA A 476 -10.67 18.81 -9.88
N GLY A 477 -11.95 18.43 -9.99
CA GLY A 477 -12.53 17.94 -11.24
C GLY A 477 -11.79 16.72 -11.80
N GLY A 478 -11.17 16.86 -12.97
CA GLY A 478 -10.41 15.78 -13.63
C GLY A 478 -9.01 15.54 -13.08
N GLN A 479 -8.42 16.52 -12.38
CA GLN A 479 -7.11 16.41 -11.74
C GLN A 479 -7.31 15.73 -10.38
N LYS A 480 -7.01 14.43 -10.34
CA LYS A 480 -7.25 13.55 -9.20
C LYS A 480 -6.40 12.30 -9.27
N SER A 481 -6.24 11.65 -8.13
CA SER A 481 -5.64 10.32 -8.03
C SER A 481 -6.72 9.27 -8.30
N ILE A 482 -6.43 8.24 -9.09
CA ILE A 482 -7.39 7.19 -9.51
C ILE A 482 -6.80 5.79 -9.43
N SER A 483 -7.65 4.79 -9.22
CA SER A 483 -7.27 3.38 -9.34
C SER A 483 -7.65 2.81 -10.71
N ALA A 484 -7.09 1.65 -11.07
CA ALA A 484 -7.68 0.78 -12.08
C ALA A 484 -8.97 0.10 -11.54
N TRP A 485 -9.58 -0.79 -12.34
CA TRP A 485 -10.67 -1.64 -11.85
C TRP A 485 -10.15 -2.72 -10.89
N TYR A 486 -10.71 -2.72 -9.69
CA TYR A 486 -10.69 -3.82 -8.73
C TYR A 486 -12.06 -4.51 -8.75
N TYR A 487 -12.25 -5.51 -7.90
CA TYR A 487 -13.55 -6.11 -7.66
C TYR A 487 -13.90 -6.07 -6.18
N ILE A 488 -15.18 -5.99 -5.88
CA ILE A 488 -15.72 -6.40 -4.59
C ILE A 488 -16.37 -7.78 -4.73
N LEU A 489 -16.35 -8.53 -3.63
CA LEU A 489 -17.08 -9.79 -3.51
C LEU A 489 -17.82 -9.79 -2.17
N LEU A 490 -19.15 -9.77 -2.23
CA LEU A 490 -20.00 -10.03 -1.06
C LEU A 490 -19.96 -11.53 -0.81
N GLU A 491 -19.35 -11.94 0.31
CA GLU A 491 -19.13 -13.36 0.61
C GLU A 491 -20.46 -14.11 0.69
N LYS A 492 -20.50 -15.40 0.34
CA LYS A 492 -21.71 -16.19 0.59
C LYS A 492 -21.59 -16.79 1.99
N PRO A 493 -22.53 -16.53 2.93
CA PRO A 493 -22.50 -17.22 4.21
C PRO A 493 -22.55 -18.72 3.97
N MET A 494 -21.65 -19.47 4.60
CA MET A 494 -21.68 -20.93 4.49
C MET A 494 -23.00 -21.44 5.11
N PRO A 495 -23.83 -22.18 4.35
CA PRO A 495 -25.07 -22.69 4.90
C PRO A 495 -24.80 -23.57 6.13
N LYS A 496 -25.62 -23.42 7.19
CA LYS A 496 -25.50 -24.24 8.41
C LYS A 496 -25.56 -25.75 8.12
N THR A 497 -26.21 -26.15 7.02
CA THR A 497 -26.26 -27.52 6.53
C THR A 497 -24.88 -28.10 6.19
N VAL A 498 -23.93 -27.29 5.73
CA VAL A 498 -22.55 -27.73 5.46
C VAL A 498 -21.89 -28.24 6.75
N PHE A 499 -22.04 -27.50 7.86
CA PHE A 499 -21.52 -27.93 9.17
C PHE A 499 -22.22 -29.20 9.67
N VAL A 500 -23.52 -29.35 9.41
CA VAL A 500 -24.27 -30.59 9.73
C VAL A 500 -23.72 -31.78 8.94
N TYR A 501 -23.46 -31.63 7.64
CA TYR A 501 -22.89 -32.70 6.83
C TYR A 501 -21.48 -33.07 7.28
N VAL A 502 -20.65 -32.09 7.66
CA VAL A 502 -19.32 -32.34 8.24
C VAL A 502 -19.45 -33.12 9.55
N LEU A 503 -20.38 -32.74 10.43
CA LEU A 503 -20.65 -33.46 11.68
C LEU A 503 -21.09 -34.90 11.41
N ILE A 504 -22.02 -35.12 10.47
CA ILE A 504 -22.48 -36.45 10.07
C ILE A 504 -21.30 -37.28 9.54
N ALA A 505 -20.46 -36.72 8.68
CA ALA A 505 -19.28 -37.40 8.15
C ALA A 505 -18.30 -37.81 9.25
N VAL A 506 -18.05 -36.94 10.23
CA VAL A 506 -17.21 -37.24 11.40
C VAL A 506 -17.81 -38.37 12.24
N VAL A 507 -19.11 -38.33 12.52
CA VAL A 507 -19.81 -39.38 13.27
C VAL A 507 -19.79 -40.71 12.53
N MET A 508 -20.00 -40.72 11.20
CA MET A 508 -19.91 -41.93 10.39
C MET A 508 -18.48 -42.50 10.39
N GLY A 509 -17.46 -41.65 10.22
CA GLY A 509 -16.06 -42.06 10.26
C GLY A 509 -15.70 -42.70 11.61
N ALA A 510 -16.04 -42.03 12.72
CA ALA A 510 -15.83 -42.57 14.06
C ALA A 510 -16.60 -43.89 14.29
N SER A 511 -17.81 -44.00 13.76
CA SER A 511 -18.62 -45.22 13.87
C SER A 511 -18.01 -46.39 13.11
N VAL A 512 -17.47 -46.16 11.91
CA VAL A 512 -16.76 -47.17 11.12
C VAL A 512 -15.48 -47.61 11.83
N GLU A 513 -14.72 -46.67 12.39
CA GLU A 513 -13.50 -46.96 13.14
C GLU A 513 -13.79 -47.76 14.41
N LEU A 514 -14.80 -47.36 15.19
CA LEU A 514 -15.27 -48.11 16.35
C LEU A 514 -15.77 -49.51 15.98
N TRP A 515 -16.47 -49.65 14.85
CA TRP A 515 -16.91 -50.95 14.34
C TRP A 515 -15.71 -51.84 13.96
N PHE A 516 -14.70 -51.29 13.28
CA PHE A 516 -13.49 -52.02 12.91
C PHE A 516 -12.70 -52.47 14.14
N LEU A 517 -12.54 -51.59 15.14
CA LEU A 517 -11.92 -51.92 16.43
C LEU A 517 -12.71 -52.98 17.19
N ALA A 518 -14.04 -52.90 17.23
CA ALA A 518 -14.89 -53.91 17.85
C ALA A 518 -14.81 -55.25 17.11
N ARG A 519 -14.73 -55.23 15.78
CA ARG A 519 -14.59 -56.44 14.96
C ARG A 519 -13.22 -57.09 15.14
N LEU A 520 -12.13 -56.33 15.17
CA LEU A 520 -10.79 -56.83 15.47
C LEU A 520 -10.69 -57.41 16.90
N ARG A 521 -11.42 -56.87 17.87
CA ARG A 521 -11.51 -57.45 19.23
C ARG A 521 -12.28 -58.77 19.27
N ARG A 522 -13.37 -58.88 18.50
CA ARG A 522 -14.19 -60.12 18.44
C ARG A 522 -13.57 -61.21 17.57
N PHE A 523 -12.85 -60.84 16.53
CA PHE A 523 -12.20 -61.74 15.58
C PHE A 523 -10.74 -61.29 15.39
N PRO A 524 -9.85 -61.57 16.36
CA PRO A 524 -8.45 -61.27 16.20
C PRO A 524 -7.89 -62.08 15.01
N PRO A 525 -7.13 -61.45 14.10
CA PRO A 525 -6.52 -62.18 12.99
C PRO A 525 -5.61 -63.27 13.56
N LYS A 526 -5.67 -64.48 12.99
CA LYS A 526 -4.72 -65.54 13.32
C LYS A 526 -3.33 -65.03 12.95
N LEU A 527 -2.45 -64.94 13.94
CA LEU A 527 -1.03 -64.80 13.69
C LEU A 527 -0.61 -66.14 13.06
N GLU A 528 -0.13 -66.11 11.82
CA GLU A 528 0.70 -67.20 11.35
C GLU A 528 1.91 -67.25 12.29
N GLU A 529 2.05 -68.34 13.03
CA GLU A 529 3.29 -68.65 13.72
C GLU A 529 4.35 -68.80 12.63
N ASP A 530 5.34 -67.90 12.63
CA ASP A 530 6.59 -68.12 11.94
C ASP A 530 7.10 -69.49 12.37
N GLN A 531 7.20 -70.41 11.41
CA GLN A 531 7.88 -71.68 11.58
C GLN A 531 9.36 -71.41 11.85
N GLU A 532 9.77 -71.58 13.11
CA GLU A 532 10.99 -72.30 13.49
C GLU A 532 10.81 -73.02 14.83
#